data_AF-A0AAD6XDJ6-F1
#
_entry.id   AF-A0AAD6XDJ6-F1
#
_cell.length_a   1.000
_cell.length_b   1.000
_cell.length_c   1.000
_cell.angle_alpha   90.00
_cell.angle_beta   90.00
_cell.angle_gamma   90.00
#
_symmetry.space_group_name_H-M   'P 1'
#
loop_
_entity.id
_entity.type
_entity.pdbx_description
1 polymer ?
#
loop_
_entity_poly.entity_id
_entity_poly.type
_entity_poly.pdbx_seq_one_letter_code
_entity_poly.pdbx_strand_id
1 'polypeptide(L)'
;GFRPTGHVFNEMDYTAYRARRDIQLLHTPRGRIGLQYGGVIARLTRSEVSDEDFYRQFGEEIYNVGDCLWDGTSGHSYWYERLSDREINLVCGVYHLGTGIEQTSAVSWWPRPNAWDRGSLVASWWTPHCEADFYQKRLSHLAAGIYKLQPSNRWRSNLKFRLPVEKCCEGYEV
;
A
#
# COMPACT_ATOMS: atom_id res chain seq x y z
N GLY A 1 -13.75 4.24 -0.57
CA GLY A 1 -15.15 4.58 -0.93
C GLY A 1 -16.09 4.16 0.18
N PHE A 2 -17.37 4.54 0.14
CA PHE A 2 -18.38 4.04 1.08
C PHE A 2 -19.24 2.97 0.41
N ARG A 3 -19.59 1.91 1.15
CA ARG A 3 -20.55 0.88 0.73
C ARG A 3 -21.47 0.51 1.91
N PRO A 4 -22.72 0.12 1.65
CA PRO A 4 -23.61 -0.36 2.70
C PRO A 4 -23.08 -1.65 3.34
N THR A 5 -23.56 -1.95 4.55
CA THR A 5 -23.29 -3.22 5.23
C THR A 5 -23.73 -4.40 4.34
N GLY A 6 -22.94 -5.45 4.28
CA GLY A 6 -23.27 -6.65 3.48
C GLY A 6 -23.07 -6.49 1.97
N HIS A 7 -22.51 -5.36 1.50
CA HIS A 7 -22.14 -5.19 0.08
C HIS A 7 -21.24 -6.32 -0.40
N VAL A 8 -21.67 -7.01 -1.45
CA VAL A 8 -20.88 -8.06 -2.10
C VAL A 8 -20.05 -7.41 -3.20
N PHE A 9 -18.75 -7.33 -2.98
CA PHE A 9 -17.81 -6.78 -3.94
C PHE A 9 -17.67 -7.69 -5.16
N ASN A 10 -17.51 -7.07 -6.33
CA ASN A 10 -17.40 -7.78 -7.60
C ASN A 10 -16.35 -7.14 -8.52
N GLU A 11 -16.32 -7.62 -9.77
CA GLU A 11 -15.41 -7.12 -10.81
C GLU A 11 -15.58 -5.63 -11.08
N MET A 12 -16.82 -5.13 -11.12
CA MET A 12 -17.09 -3.71 -11.35
C MET A 12 -16.51 -2.86 -10.23
N ASP A 13 -16.63 -3.29 -8.96
CA ASP A 13 -16.01 -2.58 -7.84
C ASP A 13 -14.48 -2.55 -7.96
N TYR A 14 -13.86 -3.65 -8.38
CA TYR A 14 -12.41 -3.73 -8.54
C TYR A 14 -11.93 -2.85 -9.72
N THR A 15 -12.63 -2.90 -10.85
CA THR A 15 -12.33 -2.06 -12.02
C THR A 15 -12.51 -0.58 -11.72
N ALA A 16 -13.59 -0.21 -11.01
CA ALA A 16 -13.82 1.17 -10.58
C ALA A 16 -12.74 1.64 -9.59
N TYR A 17 -12.30 0.77 -8.68
CA TYR A 17 -11.16 1.05 -7.80
C TYR A 17 -9.89 1.36 -8.59
N ARG A 18 -9.50 0.50 -9.55
CA ARG A 18 -8.29 0.69 -10.34
C ARG A 18 -8.34 1.98 -11.13
N ALA A 19 -9.40 2.18 -11.92
CA ALA A 19 -9.58 3.40 -12.70
C ALA A 19 -9.50 4.67 -11.83
N ARG A 20 -10.14 4.65 -10.65
CA ARG A 20 -10.08 5.78 -9.72
C ARG A 20 -8.67 6.00 -9.16
N ARG A 21 -7.99 4.94 -8.73
CA ARG A 21 -6.62 4.97 -8.18
C ARG A 21 -5.66 5.57 -9.21
N ASP A 22 -5.77 5.10 -10.45
CA ASP A 22 -4.86 5.47 -11.51
C ASP A 22 -5.06 6.93 -11.91
N ILE A 23 -6.30 7.32 -12.21
CA ILE A 23 -6.65 8.70 -12.61
C ILE A 23 -6.39 9.72 -11.49
N GLN A 24 -6.71 9.40 -10.23
CA GLN A 24 -6.61 10.38 -9.14
C GLN A 24 -5.22 10.47 -8.51
N LEU A 25 -4.31 9.53 -8.78
CA LEU A 25 -3.01 9.51 -8.13
C LEU A 25 -1.88 8.94 -8.99
N LEU A 26 -2.00 7.71 -9.50
CA LEU A 26 -0.83 7.05 -10.11
C LEU A 26 -0.44 7.63 -11.48
N HIS A 27 -1.38 8.21 -12.23
CA HIS A 27 -1.14 8.97 -13.47
C HIS A 27 -1.00 10.48 -13.19
N THR A 28 -0.46 10.82 -12.04
CA THR A 28 -0.14 12.20 -11.66
C THR A 28 1.31 12.21 -11.16
N PRO A 29 1.97 13.39 -11.10
CA PRO A 29 3.31 13.50 -10.52
C PRO A 29 3.42 12.93 -9.10
N ARG A 30 2.33 12.98 -8.32
CA ARG A 30 2.29 12.46 -6.95
C ARG A 30 2.39 10.93 -6.89
N GLY A 31 2.05 10.23 -7.99
CA GLY A 31 2.18 8.79 -8.11
C GLY A 31 3.59 8.29 -7.80
N ARG A 32 4.63 9.05 -8.18
CA ARG A 32 6.06 8.72 -7.94
C ARG A 32 6.37 8.49 -6.45
N ILE A 33 5.67 9.18 -5.55
CA ILE A 33 5.88 9.09 -4.10
C ILE A 33 5.62 7.64 -3.64
N GLY A 34 4.65 6.94 -4.25
CA GLY A 34 4.38 5.55 -3.92
C GLY A 34 5.55 4.59 -4.15
N LEU A 35 6.45 4.91 -5.10
CA LEU A 35 7.66 4.12 -5.34
C LEU A 35 8.64 4.18 -4.16
N GLN A 36 8.60 5.25 -3.36
CA GLN A 36 9.47 5.45 -2.19
C GLN A 36 9.02 4.64 -0.96
N TYR A 37 7.78 4.14 -0.93
CA TYR A 37 7.21 3.44 0.23
C TYR A 37 7.64 1.97 0.38
N GLY A 38 8.29 1.40 -0.63
CA GLY A 38 8.57 -0.03 -0.68
C GLY A 38 7.31 -0.90 -0.63
N GLY A 39 7.50 -2.19 -0.38
CA GLY A 39 6.41 -3.14 -0.13
C GLY A 39 5.27 -3.08 -1.17
N VAL A 40 4.04 -3.22 -0.68
CA VAL A 40 2.85 -3.34 -1.53
C VAL A 40 2.52 -2.06 -2.26
N ILE A 41 2.74 -0.90 -1.64
CA ILE A 41 2.47 0.40 -2.28
C ILE A 41 3.40 0.57 -3.47
N ALA A 42 4.72 0.41 -3.29
CA ALA A 42 5.67 0.54 -4.39
C ALA A 42 5.37 -0.47 -5.50
N ARG A 43 4.97 -1.70 -5.16
CA ARG A 43 4.60 -2.70 -6.17
C ARG A 43 3.36 -2.30 -6.99
N LEU A 44 2.32 -1.78 -6.34
CA LEU A 44 1.09 -1.33 -7.01
C LEU A 44 1.32 -0.09 -7.86
N THR A 45 2.22 0.79 -7.42
CA THR A 45 2.59 2.02 -8.12
C THR A 45 3.49 1.74 -9.33
N ARG A 46 4.39 0.76 -9.23
CA ARG A 46 5.43 0.49 -10.23
C ARG A 46 4.93 0.16 -11.63
N SER A 47 3.74 -0.43 -11.78
CA SER A 47 3.19 -0.73 -13.10
C SER A 47 2.46 0.45 -13.75
N GLU A 48 2.16 1.50 -12.99
CA GLU A 48 1.26 2.57 -13.44
C GLU A 48 1.96 3.93 -13.58
N VAL A 49 3.04 4.18 -12.83
CA VAL A 49 3.78 5.44 -12.92
C VAL A 49 4.68 5.45 -14.16
N SER A 50 4.54 6.48 -14.98
CA SER A 50 5.36 6.71 -16.16
C SER A 50 6.78 7.17 -15.79
N ASP A 51 7.75 6.93 -16.66
CA ASP A 51 9.10 7.49 -16.50
C ASP A 51 9.07 9.02 -16.43
N GLU A 52 8.19 9.67 -17.20
CA GLU A 52 8.01 11.12 -17.18
C GLU A 52 7.58 11.63 -15.80
N ASP A 53 6.57 10.99 -15.20
CA ASP A 53 6.10 11.35 -13.84
C ASP A 53 7.15 11.03 -12.77
N PHE A 54 7.96 9.99 -12.99
CA PHE A 54 9.07 9.64 -12.10
C PHE A 54 10.16 10.71 -12.07
N TYR A 55 10.59 11.20 -13.24
CA TYR A 55 11.68 12.20 -13.35
C TYR A 55 11.23 13.64 -13.09
N ARG A 56 9.93 13.89 -12.99
CA ARG A 56 9.42 15.24 -12.71
C ARG A 56 10.04 15.75 -11.41
N GLN A 57 10.41 17.02 -11.37
CA GLN A 57 11.03 17.61 -10.20
C GLN A 57 10.02 17.82 -9.05
N PHE A 58 10.52 18.02 -7.84
CA PHE A 58 9.72 18.45 -6.70
C PHE A 58 9.15 19.85 -6.96
N GLY A 59 7.85 20.01 -6.73
CA GLY A 59 7.22 21.32 -6.74
C GLY A 59 7.17 21.92 -5.33
N GLU A 60 6.78 23.19 -5.24
CA GLU A 60 6.59 23.89 -3.95
C GLU A 60 5.47 23.27 -3.08
N GLU A 61 4.65 22.38 -3.63
CA GLU A 61 3.61 21.65 -2.88
C GLU A 61 4.19 20.89 -1.67
N ILE A 62 5.46 20.50 -1.72
CA ILE A 62 6.15 19.77 -0.64
C ILE A 62 6.06 20.50 0.71
N TYR A 63 5.97 21.83 0.71
CA TYR A 63 5.83 22.63 1.94
C TYR A 63 4.44 22.55 2.57
N ASN A 64 3.42 22.15 1.80
CA ASN A 64 2.03 22.03 2.26
C ASN A 64 1.62 20.61 2.63
N VAL A 65 2.20 19.60 1.95
CA VAL A 65 1.76 18.20 2.06
C VAL A 65 2.89 17.21 2.36
N GLY A 66 4.14 17.68 2.37
CA GLY A 66 5.29 16.88 2.77
C GLY A 66 5.50 16.86 4.28
N ASP A 67 6.39 16.00 4.72
CA ASP A 67 6.87 15.99 6.10
C ASP A 67 8.13 16.87 6.21
N CYS A 68 8.25 17.54 7.35
CA CYS A 68 9.40 18.37 7.70
C CYS A 68 10.18 17.73 8.84
N LEU A 69 11.43 17.38 8.58
CA LEU A 69 12.39 16.93 9.59
C LEU A 69 13.24 18.12 10.04
N TRP A 70 13.03 18.55 11.27
CA TRP A 70 13.86 19.56 11.90
C TRP A 70 15.03 18.89 12.63
N ASP A 71 16.25 19.35 12.38
CA ASP A 71 17.46 18.76 12.99
C ASP A 71 17.78 19.29 14.39
N GLY A 72 17.00 20.25 14.88
CA GLY A 72 17.07 20.82 16.22
C GLY A 72 18.36 21.57 16.57
N THR A 73 19.33 21.64 15.66
CA THR A 73 20.71 22.01 15.99
C THR A 73 21.34 23.01 15.03
N SER A 74 21.03 22.94 13.73
CA SER A 74 21.64 23.82 12.71
C SER A 74 20.72 24.96 12.28
N GLY A 75 19.46 24.94 12.69
CA GLY A 75 18.44 25.87 12.18
C GLY A 75 17.94 25.52 10.77
N HIS A 76 18.38 24.39 10.20
CA HIS A 76 17.86 23.86 8.94
C HIS A 76 16.72 22.86 9.16
N SER A 77 15.88 22.74 8.14
CA SER A 77 14.79 21.77 8.06
C SER A 77 14.82 21.07 6.72
N TYR A 78 14.63 19.76 6.72
CA TYR A 78 14.59 18.93 5.53
C TYR A 78 13.14 18.56 5.20
N TRP A 79 12.74 18.79 3.96
CA TRP A 79 11.41 18.44 3.48
C TRP A 79 11.46 17.20 2.60
N TYR A 80 10.53 16.28 2.81
CA TYR A 80 10.38 15.11 1.94
C TYR A 80 8.91 14.85 1.61
N GLU A 81 8.67 14.35 0.39
CA GLU A 81 7.32 14.02 -0.07
C GLU A 81 6.78 12.79 0.66
N ARG A 82 5.48 12.82 0.94
CA ARG A 82 4.78 11.71 1.58
C ARG A 82 3.37 11.56 1.00
N LEU A 83 2.91 10.33 0.86
CA LEU A 83 1.50 10.06 0.60
C LEU A 83 0.70 10.33 1.88
N SER A 84 -0.33 11.16 1.74
CA SER A 84 -1.35 11.34 2.77
C SER A 84 -2.08 10.02 3.05
N ASP A 85 -2.71 9.92 4.22
CA ASP A 85 -3.54 8.75 4.55
C ASP A 85 -4.66 8.52 3.54
N ARG A 86 -5.19 9.60 2.94
CA ARG A 86 -6.20 9.52 1.89
C ARG A 86 -5.65 8.87 0.62
N GLU A 87 -4.43 9.21 0.23
CA GLU A 87 -3.75 8.62 -0.92
C GLU A 87 -3.36 7.17 -0.66
N ILE A 88 -2.85 6.85 0.54
CA ILE A 88 -2.62 5.46 0.96
C ILE A 88 -3.92 4.65 0.87
N ASN A 89 -5.03 5.20 1.38
CA ASN A 89 -6.34 4.55 1.29
C ASN A 89 -6.80 4.38 -0.15
N LEU A 90 -6.48 5.32 -1.05
CA LEU A 90 -6.76 5.23 -2.47
C LEU A 90 -5.93 4.11 -3.14
N VAL A 91 -4.61 4.08 -2.94
CA VAL A 91 -3.72 3.04 -3.48
C VAL A 91 -4.15 1.65 -3.01
N CYS A 92 -4.39 1.50 -1.71
CA CYS A 92 -4.80 0.23 -1.11
C CYS A 92 -6.25 -0.15 -1.41
N GLY A 93 -7.04 0.73 -2.01
CA GLY A 93 -8.44 0.47 -2.36
C GLY A 93 -9.32 0.25 -1.13
N VAL A 94 -9.28 1.18 -0.18
CA VAL A 94 -10.02 1.11 1.09
C VAL A 94 -11.49 1.50 0.89
N TYR A 95 -12.38 0.69 1.45
CA TYR A 95 -13.79 0.95 1.58
C TYR A 95 -14.20 0.98 3.05
N HIS A 96 -15.07 1.93 3.37
CA HIS A 96 -15.77 2.02 4.65
C HIS A 96 -17.14 1.40 4.47
N LEU A 97 -17.41 0.32 5.20
CA LEU A 97 -18.71 -0.31 5.26
C LEU A 97 -19.48 0.31 6.42
N GLY A 98 -20.69 0.81 6.17
CA GLY A 98 -21.61 1.14 7.26
C GLY A 98 -21.83 -0.08 8.15
N THR A 99 -22.03 0.10 9.45
CA THR A 99 -22.34 -1.02 10.36
C THR A 99 -23.77 -0.95 10.95
N GLY A 100 -24.60 -0.03 10.44
CA GLY A 100 -25.96 0.24 10.97
C GLY A 100 -25.98 1.18 12.17
N ILE A 101 -24.84 1.39 12.82
CA ILE A 101 -24.57 2.42 13.85
C ILE A 101 -23.50 3.36 13.24
N GLU A 102 -23.26 4.56 13.80
CA GLU A 102 -22.23 5.53 13.34
C GLU A 102 -20.80 4.96 13.14
N GLN A 103 -20.56 3.70 13.53
CA GLN A 103 -19.33 2.99 13.29
C GLN A 103 -19.21 2.54 11.83
N THR A 104 -18.01 2.67 11.26
CA THR A 104 -17.67 2.11 9.95
C THR A 104 -16.55 1.08 10.09
N SER A 105 -16.64 -0.02 9.35
CA SER A 105 -15.54 -0.99 9.25
C SER A 105 -14.75 -0.76 7.97
N ALA A 106 -13.43 -0.63 8.07
CA ALA A 106 -12.56 -0.43 6.93
C ALA A 106 -12.10 -1.78 6.37
N VAL A 107 -12.35 -2.00 5.08
CA VAL A 107 -11.88 -3.17 4.32
C VAL A 107 -11.11 -2.68 3.09
N SER A 108 -10.17 -3.45 2.57
CA SER A 108 -9.36 -3.01 1.44
C SER A 108 -9.04 -4.09 0.41
N TRP A 109 -8.82 -3.65 -0.83
CA TRP A 109 -8.34 -4.49 -1.92
C TRP A 109 -6.89 -4.94 -1.71
N TRP A 110 -6.06 -4.11 -1.11
CA TRP A 110 -4.66 -4.41 -0.79
C TRP A 110 -4.34 -3.99 0.65
N PRO A 111 -3.38 -4.65 1.32
CA PRO A 111 -3.07 -4.32 2.70
C PRO A 111 -2.47 -2.92 2.82
N ARG A 112 -2.95 -2.16 3.81
CA ARG A 112 -2.35 -0.88 4.20
C ARG A 112 -0.96 -1.10 4.83
N PRO A 113 -0.08 -0.07 4.84
CA PRO A 113 1.26 -0.15 5.44
C PRO A 113 1.28 -0.75 6.85
N ASN A 114 0.38 -0.32 7.72
CA ASN A 114 0.27 -0.84 9.09
C ASN A 114 0.07 -2.36 9.19
N ALA A 115 -0.39 -3.03 8.13
CA ALA A 115 -0.58 -4.48 8.10
C ALA A 115 0.71 -5.24 7.77
N TRP A 116 1.71 -4.56 7.24
CA TRP A 116 2.97 -5.19 6.85
C TRP A 116 4.22 -4.45 7.32
N ASP A 117 4.12 -3.28 7.95
CA ASP A 117 5.21 -2.44 8.50
C ASP A 117 6.18 -3.14 9.47
N ARG A 118 5.77 -4.29 10.02
CA ARG A 118 6.58 -5.14 10.91
C ARG A 118 6.74 -6.58 10.38
N GLY A 119 6.36 -6.82 9.13
CA GLY A 119 6.28 -8.14 8.50
C GLY A 119 7.33 -8.43 7.44
N SER A 120 7.08 -9.45 6.63
CA SER A 120 7.96 -9.86 5.51
C SER A 120 7.92 -8.90 4.31
N LEU A 121 6.90 -8.04 4.21
CA LEU A 121 6.75 -7.08 3.12
C LEU A 121 7.31 -5.67 3.45
N VAL A 122 7.95 -5.48 4.62
CA VAL A 122 8.63 -4.22 5.02
C VAL A 122 9.84 -3.93 4.16
N ALA A 123 10.39 -4.97 3.52
CA ALA A 123 11.66 -4.83 2.84
C ALA A 123 11.62 -3.66 1.84
N SER A 124 12.66 -2.84 1.86
CA SER A 124 12.87 -1.71 0.98
C SER A 124 12.91 -2.10 -0.51
N TRP A 125 12.99 -3.41 -0.79
CA TRP A 125 12.83 -3.99 -2.12
C TRP A 125 11.71 -5.03 -2.19
N TRP A 126 11.10 -5.16 -3.36
CA TRP A 126 10.06 -6.16 -3.62
C TRP A 126 10.70 -7.49 -4.01
N THR A 127 10.65 -8.49 -3.12
CA THR A 127 11.33 -9.78 -3.36
C THR A 127 10.55 -10.69 -4.31
N PRO A 128 11.21 -11.61 -5.04
CA PRO A 128 10.53 -12.59 -5.89
C PRO A 128 9.45 -13.41 -5.16
N HIS A 129 9.68 -13.73 -3.89
CA HIS A 129 8.70 -14.43 -3.05
C HIS A 129 7.45 -13.57 -2.78
N CYS A 130 7.61 -12.26 -2.55
CA CYS A 130 6.47 -11.34 -2.42
C CYS A 130 5.66 -11.25 -3.72
N GLU A 131 6.33 -11.30 -4.87
CA GLU A 131 5.66 -11.34 -6.16
C GLU A 131 4.86 -12.63 -6.34
N ALA A 132 5.51 -13.79 -6.22
CA ALA A 132 4.92 -15.09 -6.51
C ALA A 132 3.83 -15.48 -5.49
N ASP A 133 4.17 -15.46 -4.20
CA ASP A 133 3.34 -16.08 -3.16
C ASP A 133 2.27 -15.16 -2.59
N PHE A 134 2.38 -13.85 -2.84
CA PHE A 134 1.41 -12.87 -2.39
C PHE A 134 0.71 -12.14 -3.54
N TYR A 135 1.45 -11.38 -4.36
CA TYR A 135 0.83 -10.49 -5.33
C TYR A 135 0.16 -11.26 -6.47
N GLN A 136 0.88 -12.18 -7.11
CA GLN A 136 0.35 -13.00 -8.20
C GLN A 136 -0.77 -13.93 -7.72
N LYS A 137 -0.62 -14.53 -6.54
CA LYS A 137 -1.69 -15.31 -5.91
C LYS A 137 -2.96 -14.50 -5.64
N ARG A 138 -2.81 -13.22 -5.26
CA ARG A 138 -3.97 -12.35 -5.07
C ARG A 138 -4.60 -11.96 -6.41
N LEU A 139 -3.80 -11.68 -7.43
CA LEU A 139 -4.31 -11.41 -8.78
C LEU A 139 -5.06 -12.63 -9.35
N SER A 140 -4.57 -13.85 -9.14
CA SER A 140 -5.26 -15.06 -9.60
C SER A 140 -6.60 -15.26 -8.90
N HIS A 141 -6.70 -14.96 -7.61
CA HIS A 141 -7.99 -14.94 -6.90
C HIS A 141 -8.96 -13.92 -7.50
N LEU A 142 -8.50 -12.72 -7.81
CA LEU A 142 -9.34 -11.68 -8.43
C LEU A 142 -9.80 -12.10 -9.83
N ALA A 143 -8.90 -12.68 -10.63
CA ALA A 143 -9.23 -13.23 -11.96
C ALA A 143 -10.23 -14.39 -11.89
N ALA A 144 -10.18 -15.20 -10.83
CA ALA A 144 -11.14 -16.27 -10.57
C ALA A 144 -12.48 -15.77 -9.97
N GLY A 145 -12.69 -14.46 -9.86
CA GLY A 145 -13.91 -13.88 -9.30
C GLY A 145 -13.99 -13.88 -7.77
N ILE A 146 -12.88 -14.15 -7.08
CA ILE A 146 -12.83 -14.20 -5.61
C ILE A 146 -12.52 -12.79 -5.06
N TYR A 147 -13.56 -11.94 -5.03
CA TYR A 147 -13.48 -10.54 -4.60
C TYR A 147 -13.60 -10.36 -3.08
N LYS A 148 -12.65 -10.91 -2.32
CA LYS A 148 -12.62 -10.79 -0.85
C LYS A 148 -11.70 -9.65 -0.40
N LEU A 149 -12.31 -8.50 -0.09
CA LEU A 149 -11.62 -7.44 0.65
C LEU A 149 -11.39 -7.88 2.09
N GLN A 150 -10.34 -7.36 2.71
CA GLN A 150 -9.98 -7.74 4.06
C GLN A 150 -9.81 -6.52 4.96
N PRO A 151 -10.21 -6.62 6.24
CA PRO A 151 -9.85 -5.63 7.25
C PRO A 151 -8.37 -5.76 7.63
N SER A 152 -7.79 -4.68 8.18
CA SER A 152 -6.35 -4.60 8.51
C SER A 152 -5.84 -5.72 9.43
N ASN A 153 -6.65 -6.21 10.38
CA ASN A 153 -6.27 -7.31 11.27
C ASN A 153 -6.14 -8.65 10.53
N ARG A 154 -7.02 -8.93 9.56
CA ARG A 154 -6.98 -10.15 8.73
C ARG A 154 -5.79 -10.11 7.78
N TRP A 155 -5.45 -8.93 7.27
CA TRP A 155 -4.24 -8.76 6.47
C TRP A 155 -2.99 -9.22 7.22
N ARG A 156 -2.76 -8.73 8.44
CA ARG A 156 -1.59 -9.14 9.25
C ARG A 156 -1.47 -10.66 9.41
N SER A 157 -2.59 -11.34 9.66
CA SER A 157 -2.61 -12.80 9.79
C SER A 157 -2.28 -13.51 8.48
N ASN A 158 -2.85 -13.03 7.37
CA ASN A 158 -2.66 -13.64 6.06
C ASN A 158 -1.27 -13.38 5.49
N LEU A 159 -0.60 -12.30 5.89
CA LEU A 159 0.72 -11.92 5.39
C LEU A 159 1.89 -12.73 6.00
N LYS A 160 1.60 -13.69 6.87
CA LYS A 160 2.58 -14.62 7.46
C LYS A 160 2.90 -15.77 6.49
N PHE A 161 3.54 -15.47 5.36
CA PHE A 161 3.90 -16.48 4.35
C PHE A 161 5.27 -17.13 4.60
N ARG A 162 6.03 -16.71 5.62
CA ARG A 162 7.32 -17.34 5.91
C ARG A 162 7.10 -18.81 6.28
N LEU A 163 7.66 -19.69 5.48
CA LEU A 163 8.06 -21.02 5.95
C LEU A 163 9.00 -20.84 7.16
N PRO A 164 9.03 -21.80 8.10
CA PRO A 164 10.04 -21.80 9.15
C PRO A 164 11.42 -21.69 8.48
N VAL A 165 12.15 -20.62 8.78
CA VAL A 165 13.54 -20.51 8.35
C VAL A 165 14.32 -21.41 9.30
N GLU A 166 14.91 -22.50 8.81
CA GLU A 166 15.91 -23.23 9.57
C GLU A 166 17.01 -22.25 9.98
N LYS A 167 17.45 -22.32 11.24
CA LYS A 167 18.47 -21.42 11.78
C LYS A 167 19.70 -21.43 10.87
N CYS A 168 19.93 -20.36 10.12
CA CYS A 168 21.07 -20.27 9.20
C CYS A 168 22.44 -20.18 9.90
N CYS A 169 22.47 -19.98 11.22
CA CYS A 169 23.70 -19.92 11.99
C CYS A 169 23.46 -20.45 13.41
N GLU A 170 24.03 -21.61 13.74
CA GLU A 170 24.45 -21.85 15.12
C GLU A 170 25.71 -21.01 15.33
N GLY A 171 25.69 -20.16 16.36
CA GLY A 171 26.85 -19.34 16.69
C GLY A 171 28.06 -20.24 16.90
N TYR A 172 29.19 -19.91 16.27
CA TYR A 172 30.47 -20.43 16.73
C TYR A 172 30.67 -19.93 18.15
N GLU A 173 30.53 -20.82 19.13
CA GLU A 173 31.02 -20.58 20.48
C GLU A 173 32.55 -20.41 20.39
N VAL A 174 33.04 -19.28 20.89
CA VAL A 174 34.47 -18.95 21.03
C VAL A 174 34.90 -19.26 22.45
#